data_AF-A0AAV7USW5-F1
#
_entry.id   AF-A0AAV7USW5-F1
#
_cell.length_a   1.000
_cell.length_b   1.000
_cell.length_c   1.000
_cell.angle_alpha   90.00
_cell.angle_beta   90.00
_cell.angle_gamma   90.00
#
_symmetry.space_group_name_H-M   'P 1'
#
loop_
_entity.id
_entity.type
_entity.pdbx_description
1 polymer ?
#
loop_
_entity_poly.entity_id
_entity_poly.type
_entity_poly.pdbx_seq_one_letter_code
_entity_poly.pdbx_strand_id
1 'polypeptide(L)'
;MYRDECDRLLVNTQHYKRLYRDPTSDIQDEISFLVPKGMENDWLTQHEAAFLVQVNPRIPYFYILPKVHKGKIPPPGRAIVSGIGSVLEPLSQFVDFFLQPLVKKIPTYLKDTTDVLVLLDSVSFDKTKELLITLDVESLYTNIPQEVTLEVISNLLEAKRGELRTPPDFILDLAHLALTRNYFKFEDSFFLQIQGTSMGSTFAPSLACLYVDNFERQVVVHDDNMFLQQIKLWKRYIDDILLVWTGTRKEALTFSNWLNAANPFLNFTMTIGDNRLPFLDLLIYENDGALATESEAAGNYVSQRPGRPRGFWAPRDGRKLSAPATPDILPLRAGALA
;
A
#
# COMPACT_ATOMS: atom_id res chain seq x y z
N MET A 1 11.79 -19.33 20.56
CA MET A 1 11.49 -19.18 19.12
C MET A 1 10.67 -17.93 18.83
N TYR A 2 9.41 -17.81 19.30
CA TYR A 2 8.62 -16.58 19.09
C TYR A 2 9.28 -15.35 19.72
N ARG A 3 9.64 -15.46 21.01
CA ARG A 3 10.30 -14.39 21.76
C ARG A 3 11.62 -13.96 21.11
N ASP A 4 12.48 -14.92 20.79
CA ASP A 4 13.77 -14.66 20.15
C ASP A 4 13.63 -13.91 18.82
N GLU A 5 12.58 -14.19 18.03
CA GLU A 5 12.29 -13.47 16.79
C GLU A 5 11.80 -12.04 17.05
N CYS A 6 10.96 -11.82 18.07
CA CYS A 6 10.58 -10.48 18.52
C CYS A 6 11.82 -9.68 18.95
N ASP A 7 12.68 -10.27 19.80
CA ASP A 7 13.89 -9.64 20.29
C ASP A 7 14.86 -9.32 19.13
N ARG A 8 15.01 -10.24 18.18
CA ARG A 8 15.81 -10.02 16.96
C ARG A 8 15.32 -8.82 16.15
N LEU A 9 14.01 -8.66 16.01
CA LEU A 9 13.41 -7.52 15.30
C LEU A 9 13.60 -6.21 16.08
N LEU A 10 13.32 -6.22 17.38
CA LEU A 10 13.34 -5.03 18.24
C LEU A 10 14.75 -4.53 18.58
N VAL A 11 15.78 -5.38 18.47
CA VAL A 11 17.19 -4.99 18.56
C VAL A 11 17.65 -4.12 17.38
N ASN A 12 16.91 -4.11 16.25
CA ASN A 12 17.28 -3.31 15.10
C ASN A 12 17.12 -1.81 15.38
N THR A 13 18.24 -1.16 15.75
CA THR A 13 18.30 0.27 16.08
C THR A 13 18.12 1.20 14.89
N GLN A 14 18.04 0.68 13.66
CA GLN A 14 17.65 1.49 12.50
C GLN A 14 16.13 1.66 12.43
N HIS A 15 15.36 0.73 12.99
CA HIS A 15 13.89 0.75 12.94
C HIS A 15 13.25 1.09 14.28
N TYR A 16 13.87 0.71 15.40
CA TYR A 16 13.28 0.83 16.72
C TYR A 16 14.23 1.48 17.71
N LYS A 17 13.65 2.30 18.60
CA LYS A 17 14.34 2.91 19.74
C LYS A 17 13.61 2.51 21.02
N ARG A 18 14.31 1.90 21.97
CA ARG A 18 13.75 1.63 23.30
C ARG A 18 13.49 2.94 24.04
N LEU A 19 12.36 3.03 24.72
CA LEU A 19 11.96 4.16 25.54
C LEU A 19 12.13 3.86 27.03
N TYR A 20 12.40 4.90 27.82
CA TYR A 20 12.61 4.78 29.26
C TYR A 20 11.29 4.73 30.06
N ARG A 21 10.20 5.26 29.50
CA ARG A 21 8.88 5.33 30.13
C ARG A 21 7.78 5.26 29.08
N ASP A 22 6.56 5.07 29.56
CA ASP A 22 5.35 5.21 28.76
C ASP A 22 5.19 6.67 28.28
N PRO A 23 5.16 6.94 26.96
CA PRO A 23 5.03 8.29 26.42
C PRO A 23 3.56 8.74 26.23
N THR A 24 2.58 7.94 26.64
CA THR A 24 1.14 8.19 26.34
C THR A 24 0.69 9.60 26.68
N SER A 25 0.97 10.06 27.91
CA SER A 25 0.53 11.38 28.37
C SER A 25 1.19 12.51 27.57
N ASP A 26 2.49 12.38 27.27
CA ASP A 26 3.23 13.38 26.51
C ASP A 26 2.60 13.53 25.10
N ILE A 27 2.22 12.41 24.48
CA ILE A 27 1.57 12.40 23.16
C ILE A 27 0.13 12.96 23.23
N GLN A 28 -0.62 12.67 24.29
CA GLN A 28 -1.95 13.25 24.50
C GLN A 28 -1.87 14.79 24.61
N ASP A 29 -0.84 15.32 25.26
CA ASP A 29 -0.61 16.76 25.37
C ASP A 29 -0.26 17.38 24.00
N GLU A 30 0.58 16.72 23.20
CA GLU A 30 0.90 17.16 21.82
C GLU A 30 -0.36 17.21 20.94
N ILE A 31 -1.24 16.20 21.01
CA ILE A 31 -2.51 16.19 20.27
C ILE A 31 -3.45 17.29 20.78
N SER A 32 -3.57 17.43 22.10
CA SER A 32 -4.44 18.40 22.75
C SER A 32 -4.00 19.85 22.49
N PHE A 33 -2.74 20.06 22.11
CA PHE A 33 -2.24 21.35 21.65
C PHE A 33 -2.65 21.67 20.20
N LEU A 34 -2.70 20.66 19.31
CA LEU A 34 -3.05 20.85 17.90
C LEU A 34 -4.56 21.00 17.66
N VAL A 35 -5.39 20.23 18.37
CA VAL A 35 -6.84 20.18 18.12
C VAL A 35 -7.53 21.55 18.29
N PRO A 36 -7.26 22.36 19.34
CA PRO A 36 -7.85 23.70 19.48
C PRO A 36 -7.56 24.60 18.29
N LYS A 37 -6.32 24.61 17.76
CA LYS A 37 -5.96 25.36 16.54
C LYS A 37 -6.85 24.96 15.37
N GLY A 38 -7.11 23.66 15.19
CA GLY A 38 -8.00 23.17 14.13
C GLY A 38 -9.46 23.61 14.32
N MET A 39 -9.95 23.71 15.55
CA MET A 39 -11.30 24.20 15.85
C MET A 39 -11.44 25.71 15.64
N GLU A 40 -10.49 26.50 16.14
CA GLU A 40 -10.51 27.97 16.06
C GLU A 40 -10.49 28.49 14.61
N ASN A 41 -9.94 27.70 13.69
CA ASN A 41 -9.86 28.02 12.27
C ASN A 41 -10.92 27.29 11.42
N ASP A 42 -11.92 26.65 12.03
CA ASP A 42 -12.98 25.86 11.38
C ASP A 42 -12.48 24.68 10.50
N TRP A 43 -11.21 24.29 10.66
CA TRP A 43 -10.59 23.14 9.97
C TRP A 43 -11.08 21.81 10.53
N LEU A 44 -11.61 21.79 11.75
CA LEU A 44 -12.23 20.65 12.41
C LEU A 44 -13.65 20.98 12.86
N THR A 45 -14.56 20.04 12.66
CA THR A 45 -15.86 20.04 13.32
C THR A 45 -15.70 19.63 14.79
N GLN A 46 -16.70 19.95 15.61
CA GLN A 46 -16.71 19.51 17.01
C GLN A 46 -16.60 17.98 17.16
N HIS A 47 -17.21 17.23 16.24
CA HIS A 47 -17.15 15.77 16.25
C HIS A 47 -15.76 15.23 15.90
N GLU A 48 -15.09 15.81 14.89
CA GLU A 48 -13.72 15.40 14.53
C GLU A 48 -12.72 15.78 15.61
N ALA A 49 -12.85 16.96 16.21
CA ALA A 49 -12.02 17.38 17.34
C ALA A 49 -12.16 16.41 18.53
N ALA A 50 -13.40 16.04 18.89
CA ALA A 50 -13.65 15.05 19.93
C ALA A 50 -13.12 13.65 19.57
N PHE A 51 -13.18 13.28 18.29
CA PHE A 51 -12.65 12.01 17.79
C PHE A 51 -11.12 11.92 17.90
N LEU A 52 -10.41 13.02 17.58
CA LEU A 52 -8.95 13.08 17.62
C LEU A 52 -8.38 12.98 19.05
N VAL A 53 -9.13 13.38 20.07
CA VAL A 53 -8.69 13.36 21.47
C VAL A 53 -9.18 12.09 22.18
N GLN A 54 -8.28 11.13 22.40
CA GLN A 54 -8.56 9.96 23.25
C GLN A 54 -8.30 10.28 24.71
N VAL A 55 -9.35 10.21 25.54
CA VAL A 55 -9.24 10.49 26.99
C VAL A 55 -8.57 9.33 27.74
N ASN A 56 -8.92 8.09 27.40
CA ASN A 56 -8.42 6.88 28.05
C ASN A 56 -7.81 5.92 27.01
N PRO A 57 -6.68 6.28 26.39
CA PRO A 57 -6.07 5.47 25.35
C PRO A 57 -5.52 4.15 25.90
N ARG A 58 -5.61 3.10 25.08
CA ARG A 58 -4.92 1.84 25.32
C ARG A 58 -3.48 1.95 24.87
N ILE A 59 -2.57 1.31 25.61
CA ILE A 59 -1.19 1.18 25.19
C ILE A 59 -1.15 0.23 23.97
N PRO A 60 -0.64 0.68 22.81
CA PRO A 60 -0.45 -0.18 21.65
C PRO A 60 0.57 -1.26 21.97
N TYR A 61 0.36 -2.48 21.47
CA TYR A 61 1.23 -3.62 21.76
C TYR A 61 1.75 -4.30 20.49
N PHE A 62 2.98 -4.80 20.57
CA PHE A 62 3.65 -5.47 19.47
C PHE A 62 3.46 -6.98 19.54
N TYR A 63 3.28 -7.59 18.37
CA TYR A 63 3.28 -9.04 18.19
C TYR A 63 3.76 -9.38 16.78
N ILE A 64 4.20 -10.63 16.58
CA ILE A 64 4.53 -11.14 15.25
C ILE A 64 3.52 -12.18 14.76
N LEU A 65 3.28 -12.22 13.45
CA LEU A 65 2.63 -13.34 12.77
C LEU A 65 3.68 -14.14 11.97
N PRO A 66 3.77 -15.47 12.14
CA PRO A 66 4.78 -16.28 11.43
C PRO A 66 4.46 -16.39 9.93
N LYS A 67 5.45 -16.10 9.08
CA LYS A 67 5.35 -16.26 7.61
C LYS A 67 5.64 -17.71 7.18
N VAL A 68 4.72 -18.62 7.51
CA VAL A 68 4.89 -20.08 7.27
C VAL A 68 5.09 -20.47 5.80
N HIS A 69 4.55 -19.68 4.88
CA HIS A 69 4.67 -19.90 3.43
C HIS A 69 6.09 -19.66 2.88
N LYS A 70 7.02 -19.07 3.64
CA LYS A 70 8.41 -18.81 3.17
C LYS A 70 9.34 -20.01 3.32
N GLY A 71 8.87 -21.15 3.84
CA GLY A 71 9.64 -22.41 3.90
C GLY A 71 10.90 -22.39 4.78
N LYS A 72 11.07 -21.36 5.62
CA LYS A 72 12.19 -21.21 6.56
C LYS A 72 11.79 -21.69 7.96
N ILE A 73 12.73 -22.31 8.68
CA ILE A 73 12.53 -22.78 10.06
C ILE A 73 13.63 -22.18 10.96
N PRO A 74 13.28 -21.33 11.95
CA PRO A 74 11.93 -20.85 12.24
C PRO A 74 11.39 -19.91 11.12
N PRO A 75 10.06 -19.84 10.93
CA PRO A 75 9.47 -18.92 9.97
C PRO A 75 9.73 -17.46 10.39
N PRO A 76 10.07 -16.55 9.46
CA PRO A 76 10.25 -15.14 9.76
C PRO A 76 8.98 -14.53 10.36
N GLY A 77 9.15 -13.62 11.33
CA GLY A 77 8.05 -12.87 11.93
C GLY A 77 7.60 -11.69 11.05
N ARG A 78 6.29 -11.51 10.89
CA ARG A 78 5.68 -10.27 10.43
C ARG A 78 5.33 -9.43 11.66
N ALA A 79 6.14 -8.40 11.92
CA ALA A 79 5.90 -7.42 12.97
C ALA A 79 4.56 -6.71 12.76
N ILE A 80 3.74 -6.63 13.81
CA ILE A 80 2.48 -5.89 13.83
C ILE A 80 2.38 -5.13 15.15
N VAL A 81 1.90 -3.89 15.08
CA VAL A 81 1.51 -3.10 16.24
C VAL A 81 -0.01 -3.01 16.26
N SER A 82 -0.63 -3.54 17.32
CA SER A 82 -2.06 -3.33 17.54
C SER A 82 -2.27 -1.94 18.14
N GLY A 83 -2.70 -1.00 17.29
CA GLY A 83 -3.03 0.37 17.68
C GLY A 83 -4.47 0.58 18.16
N ILE A 84 -5.30 -0.47 18.26
CA ILE A 84 -6.74 -0.31 18.49
C ILE A 84 -7.02 0.31 19.87
N GLY A 85 -7.73 1.42 19.86
CA GLY A 85 -8.03 2.27 21.01
C GLY A 85 -6.83 3.07 21.52
N SER A 86 -5.72 3.13 20.78
CA SER A 86 -4.52 3.87 21.19
C SER A 86 -4.64 5.37 20.92
N VAL A 87 -3.74 6.13 21.55
CA VAL A 87 -3.69 7.60 21.42
C VAL A 87 -3.47 8.07 19.97
N LEU A 88 -2.82 7.26 19.11
CA LEU A 88 -2.53 7.61 17.72
C LEU A 88 -3.52 7.05 16.70
N GLU A 89 -4.40 6.12 17.09
CA GLU A 89 -5.34 5.50 16.16
C GLU A 89 -6.25 6.55 15.47
N PRO A 90 -6.87 7.50 16.18
CA PRO A 90 -7.73 8.49 15.52
C PRO A 90 -6.98 9.36 14.53
N LEU A 91 -5.72 9.71 14.82
CA LEU A 91 -4.90 10.48 13.89
C LEU A 91 -4.67 9.70 12.60
N SER A 92 -4.32 8.41 12.71
CA SER A 92 -4.13 7.56 11.54
C SER A 92 -5.42 7.41 10.72
N GLN A 93 -6.57 7.28 11.36
CA GLN A 93 -7.87 7.17 10.69
C GLN A 93 -8.28 8.50 10.02
N PHE A 94 -8.08 9.62 10.72
CA PHE A 94 -8.38 10.95 10.21
C PHE A 94 -7.51 11.28 9.00
N VAL A 95 -6.20 11.02 9.06
CA VAL A 95 -5.30 11.24 7.92
C VAL A 95 -5.67 10.32 6.76
N ASP A 96 -5.93 9.03 7.01
CA ASP A 96 -6.29 8.07 5.96
C ASP A 96 -7.52 8.50 5.16
N PHE A 97 -8.51 9.13 5.82
CA PHE A 97 -9.68 9.70 5.14
C PHE A 97 -9.32 10.63 3.98
N PHE A 98 -8.26 11.45 4.13
CA PHE A 98 -7.77 12.35 3.07
C PHE A 98 -6.87 11.64 2.04
N LEU A 99 -6.16 10.59 2.46
CA LEU A 99 -5.23 9.87 1.58
C LEU A 99 -5.93 8.85 0.66
N GLN A 100 -6.98 8.18 1.13
CA GLN A 100 -7.70 7.16 0.37
C GLN A 100 -8.19 7.64 -1.02
N PRO A 101 -8.77 8.85 -1.17
CA PRO A 101 -9.14 9.37 -2.48
C PRO A 101 -7.96 9.66 -3.40
N LEU A 102 -6.75 9.88 -2.87
CA LEU A 102 -5.53 10.04 -3.66
C LEU A 102 -5.07 8.68 -4.19
N VAL A 103 -5.05 7.66 -3.32
CA VAL A 103 -4.67 6.28 -3.67
C VAL A 103 -5.54 5.74 -4.81
N LYS A 104 -6.86 5.93 -4.73
CA LYS A 104 -7.80 5.46 -5.76
C LYS A 104 -7.65 6.13 -7.13
N LYS A 105 -6.89 7.21 -7.23
CA LYS A 105 -6.59 7.90 -8.50
C LYS A 105 -5.26 7.46 -9.11
N ILE A 106 -4.47 6.64 -8.42
CA ILE A 106 -3.20 6.12 -8.93
C ILE A 106 -3.49 5.20 -10.13
N PRO A 107 -2.89 5.45 -11.31
CA PRO A 107 -3.14 4.62 -12.50
C PRO A 107 -2.71 3.16 -12.36
N THR A 108 -1.66 2.89 -11.58
CA THR A 108 -1.11 1.54 -11.36
C THR A 108 -1.85 0.77 -10.27
N TYR A 109 -2.73 1.42 -9.50
CA TYR A 109 -3.35 0.83 -8.32
C TYR A 109 -4.34 -0.29 -8.66
N LEU A 110 -4.25 -1.37 -7.87
CA LEU A 110 -5.21 -2.45 -7.79
C LEU A 110 -5.82 -2.44 -6.39
N LYS A 111 -7.16 -2.46 -6.32
CA LYS A 111 -7.87 -2.43 -5.04
C LYS A 111 -7.91 -3.78 -4.34
N ASP A 112 -8.15 -4.84 -5.10
CA ASP A 112 -8.30 -6.21 -4.61
C ASP A 112 -8.28 -7.19 -5.80
N THR A 113 -8.44 -8.47 -5.50
CA THR A 113 -8.49 -9.58 -6.46
C THR A 113 -9.54 -9.39 -7.55
N THR A 114 -10.68 -8.74 -7.26
CA THR A 114 -11.73 -8.49 -8.25
C THR A 114 -11.24 -7.55 -9.33
N ASP A 115 -10.48 -6.51 -8.97
CA ASP A 115 -9.87 -5.59 -9.93
C ASP A 115 -8.87 -6.33 -10.83
N VAL A 116 -8.14 -7.31 -10.29
CA VAL A 116 -7.24 -8.16 -11.08
C VAL A 116 -8.01 -8.97 -12.10
N LEU A 117 -9.13 -9.61 -11.72
CA LEU A 117 -9.95 -10.38 -12.65
C LEU A 117 -10.47 -9.51 -13.81
N VAL A 118 -11.01 -8.33 -13.49
CA VAL A 118 -11.50 -7.37 -14.49
C VAL A 118 -10.37 -6.88 -15.40
N LEU A 119 -9.19 -6.62 -14.84
CA LEU A 119 -8.01 -6.23 -15.60
C LEU A 119 -7.62 -7.32 -16.60
N LEU A 120 -7.49 -8.56 -16.15
CA LEU A 120 -7.00 -9.68 -16.97
C LEU A 120 -7.93 -9.98 -18.15
N ASP A 121 -9.25 -9.80 -18.00
CA ASP A 121 -10.22 -9.94 -19.09
C ASP A 121 -9.96 -8.97 -20.26
N SER A 122 -9.28 -7.85 -20.01
CA SER A 122 -8.97 -6.83 -21.02
C SER A 122 -7.56 -6.96 -21.62
N VAL A 123 -6.72 -7.84 -21.08
CA VAL A 123 -5.30 -7.95 -21.45
C VAL A 123 -5.12 -9.12 -22.42
N SER A 124 -4.75 -8.81 -23.66
CA SER A 124 -4.25 -9.83 -24.59
C SER A 124 -2.88 -10.33 -24.12
N PHE A 125 -2.57 -11.60 -24.33
CA PHE A 125 -1.28 -12.15 -23.94
C PHE A 125 -0.73 -13.15 -24.96
N ASP A 126 0.49 -12.91 -25.44
CA ASP A 126 1.20 -13.83 -26.35
C ASP A 126 2.41 -14.44 -25.63
N LYS A 127 2.25 -15.63 -25.06
CA LYS A 127 3.33 -16.35 -24.35
C LYS A 127 4.59 -16.60 -25.17
N THR A 128 4.55 -16.46 -26.49
CA THR A 128 5.72 -16.62 -27.34
C THR A 128 6.59 -15.36 -27.42
N LYS A 129 6.03 -14.20 -27.05
CA LYS A 129 6.69 -12.89 -27.09
C LYS A 129 6.69 -12.17 -25.74
N GLU A 130 5.84 -12.59 -24.82
CA GLU A 130 5.53 -11.90 -23.59
C GLU A 130 5.78 -12.80 -22.37
N LEU A 131 6.31 -12.21 -21.32
CA LEU A 131 6.55 -12.83 -20.03
C LEU A 131 5.54 -12.29 -19.03
N LEU A 132 5.01 -13.19 -18.20
CA LEU A 132 4.23 -12.82 -17.04
C LEU A 132 5.15 -12.81 -15.81
N ILE A 133 5.21 -11.68 -15.11
CA ILE A 133 6.17 -11.43 -14.05
C ILE A 133 5.45 -10.89 -12.82
N THR A 134 5.83 -11.34 -11.63
CA THR A 134 5.50 -10.66 -10.37
C THR A 134 6.73 -10.01 -9.77
N LEU A 135 6.53 -8.88 -9.09
CA LEU A 135 7.51 -8.29 -8.19
C LEU A 135 6.90 -8.12 -6.80
N ASP A 136 7.69 -8.38 -5.76
CA ASP A 136 7.34 -8.18 -4.35
C ASP A 136 8.26 -7.12 -3.75
N VAL A 137 7.70 -6.08 -3.13
CA VAL A 137 8.49 -5.04 -2.46
C VAL A 137 8.89 -5.50 -1.06
N GLU A 138 10.18 -5.73 -0.87
CA GLU A 138 10.69 -6.27 0.38
C GLU A 138 10.53 -5.31 1.56
N SER A 139 9.77 -5.77 2.56
CA SER A 139 9.60 -5.07 3.85
C SER A 139 9.15 -3.61 3.68
N LEU A 140 8.25 -3.37 2.72
CA LEU A 140 7.79 -2.04 2.32
C LEU A 140 7.51 -1.12 3.52
N TYR A 141 6.60 -1.51 4.42
CA TYR A 141 6.20 -0.67 5.56
C TYR A 141 7.36 -0.21 6.45
N THR A 142 8.32 -1.08 6.75
CA THR A 142 9.44 -0.73 7.62
C THR A 142 10.50 0.11 6.91
N ASN A 143 10.58 0.03 5.57
CA ASN A 143 11.58 0.74 4.78
C ASN A 143 11.13 2.12 4.28
N ILE A 144 9.83 2.46 4.37
CA ILE A 144 9.31 3.76 3.90
C ILE A 144 10.05 4.93 4.58
N PRO A 145 10.71 5.82 3.82
CA PRO A 145 11.31 7.03 4.37
C PRO A 145 10.21 8.04 4.73
N GLN A 146 10.06 8.33 6.02
CA GLN A 146 8.98 9.17 6.56
C GLN A 146 8.96 10.57 5.94
N GLU A 147 10.11 11.26 5.93
CA GLU A 147 10.23 12.63 5.40
C GLU A 147 9.84 12.74 3.92
N VAL A 148 10.40 11.86 3.08
CA VAL A 148 10.09 11.83 1.64
C VAL A 148 8.60 11.52 1.42
N THR A 149 8.02 10.64 2.24
CA THR A 149 6.59 10.30 2.13
C THR A 149 5.69 11.47 2.53
N LEU A 150 6.07 12.22 3.57
CA LEU A 150 5.37 13.44 3.97
C LEU A 150 5.44 14.52 2.89
N GLU A 151 6.58 14.68 2.22
CA GLU A 151 6.73 15.59 1.08
C GLU A 151 5.83 15.20 -0.10
N VAL A 152 5.79 13.90 -0.46
CA VAL A 152 4.89 13.39 -1.51
C VAL A 152 3.44 13.69 -1.17
N ILE A 153 3.02 13.42 0.07
CA ILE A 153 1.64 13.68 0.51
C ILE A 153 1.33 15.17 0.53
N SER A 154 2.29 16.00 0.96
CA SER A 154 2.16 17.45 0.93
C SER A 154 1.83 17.94 -0.47
N ASN A 155 2.66 17.60 -1.46
CA ASN A 155 2.46 17.98 -2.86
C ASN A 155 1.08 17.55 -3.41
N LEU A 156 0.64 16.33 -3.07
CA LEU A 156 -0.65 15.79 -3.53
C LEU A 156 -1.85 16.46 -2.86
N LEU A 157 -1.76 16.81 -1.58
CA LEU A 157 -2.80 17.52 -0.84
C LEU A 157 -2.85 19.00 -1.23
N GLU A 158 -1.71 19.63 -1.48
CA GLU A 158 -1.61 21.01 -1.97
C GLU A 158 -2.38 21.21 -3.27
N ALA A 159 -2.24 20.26 -4.21
CA ALA A 159 -2.98 20.27 -5.47
C ALA A 159 -4.51 20.26 -5.27
N LYS A 160 -5.00 19.90 -4.07
CA LYS A 160 -6.41 19.88 -3.70
C LYS A 160 -6.79 20.91 -2.63
N ARG A 161 -5.90 21.81 -2.24
CA ARG A 161 -6.13 22.74 -1.11
C ARG A 161 -7.49 23.46 -1.16
N GLY A 162 -7.92 23.92 -2.33
CA GLY A 162 -9.20 24.61 -2.50
C GLY A 162 -10.45 23.74 -2.33
N GLU A 163 -10.32 22.41 -2.36
CA GLU A 163 -11.41 21.44 -2.17
C GLU A 163 -11.52 20.97 -0.70
N LEU A 164 -10.52 21.25 0.12
CA LEU A 164 -10.41 20.72 1.48
C LEU A 164 -10.80 21.77 2.52
N ARG A 165 -11.69 21.39 3.46
CA ARG A 165 -11.97 22.21 4.65
C ARG A 165 -10.77 22.21 5.61
N THR A 166 -10.14 21.06 5.79
CA THR A 166 -8.93 20.92 6.60
C THR A 166 -7.71 21.16 5.71
N PRO A 167 -6.83 22.12 6.02
CA PRO A 167 -5.70 22.45 5.15
C PRO A 167 -4.66 21.33 5.14
N PRO A 168 -3.91 21.16 4.04
CA PRO A 168 -2.83 20.18 3.94
C PRO A 168 -1.84 20.25 5.10
N ASP A 169 -1.43 21.45 5.53
CA ASP A 169 -0.48 21.66 6.63
C ASP A 169 -0.96 21.00 7.93
N PHE A 170 -2.25 21.12 8.26
CA PHE A 170 -2.82 20.52 9.47
C PHE A 170 -2.91 18.99 9.35
N ILE A 171 -3.25 18.48 8.15
CA ILE A 171 -3.27 17.03 7.88
C ILE A 171 -1.85 16.46 8.03
N LEU A 172 -0.84 17.18 7.53
CA LEU A 172 0.57 16.80 7.63
C LEU A 172 1.09 16.85 9.07
N ASP A 173 0.69 17.85 9.88
CA ASP A 173 1.03 17.91 11.31
C ASP A 173 0.55 16.63 12.03
N LEU A 174 -0.69 16.20 11.77
CA LEU A 174 -1.25 14.97 12.33
C LEU A 174 -0.55 13.71 11.80
N ALA A 175 -0.23 13.66 10.49
CA ALA A 175 0.47 12.54 9.88
C ALA A 175 1.89 12.40 10.44
N HIS A 176 2.62 13.51 10.56
CA HIS A 176 3.95 13.58 11.15
C HIS A 176 3.92 13.13 12.62
N LEU A 177 2.94 13.59 13.42
CA LEU A 177 2.81 13.15 14.81
C LEU A 177 2.55 11.63 14.89
N ALA A 178 1.63 11.11 14.06
CA ALA A 178 1.33 9.68 14.01
C ALA A 178 2.51 8.81 13.55
N LEU A 179 3.41 9.32 12.70
CA LEU A 179 4.62 8.63 12.25
C LEU A 179 5.75 8.68 13.29
N THR A 180 6.00 9.87 13.86
CA THR A 180 7.17 10.13 14.72
C THR A 180 6.94 9.81 16.20
N ARG A 181 5.67 9.61 16.61
CA ARG A 181 5.30 9.16 17.96
C ARG A 181 4.83 7.72 18.00
N ASN A 182 4.99 6.96 16.93
CA ASN A 182 4.51 5.59 16.79
C ASN A 182 5.19 4.61 17.78
N TYR A 183 4.72 4.62 19.02
CA TYR A 183 5.25 3.81 20.10
C TYR A 183 4.40 2.55 20.29
N PHE A 184 4.98 1.57 20.98
CA PHE A 184 4.29 0.35 21.40
C PHE A 184 5.00 -0.31 22.58
N LYS A 185 4.29 -1.21 23.24
CA LYS A 185 4.79 -2.05 24.32
C LYS A 185 5.04 -3.47 23.83
N PHE A 186 6.19 -4.02 24.23
CA PHE A 186 6.48 -5.45 24.13
C PHE A 186 7.03 -5.92 25.47
N GLU A 187 6.39 -6.93 26.06
CA GLU A 187 6.60 -7.33 27.46
C GLU A 187 6.56 -6.09 28.39
N ASP A 188 7.59 -5.88 29.20
CA ASP A 188 7.67 -4.77 30.15
C ASP A 188 8.37 -3.52 29.58
N SER A 189 8.64 -3.49 28.28
CA SER A 189 9.40 -2.40 27.64
C SER A 189 8.59 -1.65 26.60
N PHE A 190 8.86 -0.34 26.51
CA PHE A 190 8.31 0.54 25.49
C PHE A 190 9.34 0.76 24.38
N PHE A 191 8.85 0.86 23.16
CA PHE A 191 9.64 1.09 21.97
C PHE A 191 8.97 2.15 21.11
N LEU A 192 9.77 2.90 20.37
CA LEU A 192 9.36 3.85 19.34
C LEU A 192 9.83 3.33 18.00
N GLN A 193 8.94 3.26 17.01
CA GLN A 193 9.32 3.02 15.63
C GLN A 193 9.85 4.34 15.03
N ILE A 194 11.11 4.34 14.58
CA ILE A 194 11.82 5.53 14.12
C ILE A 194 12.07 5.54 12.60
N GLN A 195 11.75 4.44 11.90
CA GLN A 195 11.83 4.32 10.44
C GLN A 195 10.60 3.57 9.93
N GLY A 196 10.11 3.94 8.75
CA GLY A 196 8.92 3.34 8.18
C GLY A 196 7.64 3.70 8.92
N THR A 197 6.64 2.84 8.80
CA THR A 197 5.38 2.91 9.55
C THR A 197 5.03 1.53 10.09
N SER A 198 4.30 1.46 11.20
CA SER A 198 3.94 0.18 11.78
C SER A 198 2.82 -0.46 10.96
N MET A 199 3.02 -1.73 10.59
CA MET A 199 1.91 -2.57 10.16
C MET A 199 0.85 -2.61 11.27
N GLY A 200 -0.38 -2.23 10.94
CA GLY A 200 -1.50 -2.13 11.88
C GLY A 200 -2.06 -0.71 12.03
N SER A 201 -1.33 0.33 11.60
CA SER A 201 -1.87 1.69 11.54
C SER A 201 -2.80 1.86 10.32
N THR A 202 -3.92 2.58 10.48
CA THR A 202 -4.97 2.68 9.45
C THR A 202 -4.46 3.33 8.16
N PHE A 203 -3.67 4.40 8.26
CA PHE A 203 -3.13 5.09 7.09
C PHE A 203 -1.97 4.37 6.39
N ALA A 204 -1.40 3.32 6.99
CA ALA A 204 -0.14 2.76 6.54
C ALA A 204 -0.22 2.25 5.10
N PRO A 205 -1.29 1.52 4.69
CA PRO A 205 -1.46 1.12 3.29
C PRO A 205 -1.51 2.31 2.33
N SER A 206 -2.17 3.39 2.71
CA SER A 206 -2.23 4.60 1.87
C SER A 206 -0.87 5.28 1.74
N LEU A 207 -0.12 5.42 2.84
CA LEU A 207 1.25 5.94 2.82
C LEU A 207 2.14 5.11 1.88
N ALA A 208 2.09 3.78 2.01
CA ALA A 208 2.84 2.85 1.18
C ALA A 208 2.48 3.00 -0.31
N CYS A 209 1.18 3.04 -0.63
CA CYS A 209 0.72 3.20 -2.00
C CYS A 209 1.17 4.52 -2.63
N LEU A 210 1.08 5.63 -1.90
CA LEU A 210 1.46 6.96 -2.39
C LEU A 210 2.99 7.10 -2.55
N TYR A 211 3.77 6.55 -1.61
CA TYR A 211 5.23 6.55 -1.71
C TYR A 211 5.70 5.77 -2.95
N VAL A 212 5.15 4.57 -3.16
CA VAL A 212 5.52 3.74 -4.32
C VAL A 212 4.97 4.34 -5.63
N ASP A 213 3.79 4.97 -5.65
CA ASP A 213 3.31 5.70 -6.83
C ASP A 213 4.26 6.84 -7.25
N ASN A 214 4.78 7.59 -6.28
CA ASN A 214 5.77 8.63 -6.58
C ASN A 214 7.03 8.04 -7.25
N PHE A 215 7.54 6.91 -6.74
CA PHE A 215 8.63 6.19 -7.39
C PHE A 215 8.25 5.68 -8.79
N GLU A 216 7.08 5.06 -8.93
CA GLU A 216 6.59 4.53 -10.21
C GLU A 216 6.53 5.63 -11.27
N ARG A 217 6.03 6.83 -10.93
CA ARG A 217 5.96 7.98 -11.86
C ARG A 217 7.32 8.51 -12.26
N GLN A 218 8.26 8.56 -11.33
CA GLN A 218 9.59 9.12 -11.57
C GLN A 218 10.53 8.14 -12.27
N VAL A 219 10.30 6.83 -12.14
CA VAL A 219 11.23 5.79 -12.58
C VAL A 219 10.59 4.83 -13.57
N VAL A 220 9.44 4.25 -13.24
CA VAL A 220 8.88 3.12 -14.00
C VAL A 220 8.12 3.58 -15.24
N VAL A 221 7.24 4.58 -15.11
CA VAL A 221 6.42 5.09 -16.22
C VAL A 221 6.93 6.42 -16.78
N HIS A 222 8.11 6.85 -16.34
CA HIS A 222 8.75 8.07 -16.86
C HIS A 222 9.23 7.86 -18.30
N ASP A 223 9.15 8.90 -19.14
CA ASP A 223 9.51 8.83 -20.56
C ASP A 223 10.98 8.44 -20.80
N ASP A 224 11.87 8.82 -19.87
CA ASP A 224 13.30 8.49 -19.91
C ASP A 224 13.62 7.03 -19.50
N ASN A 225 12.62 6.24 -19.10
CA ASN A 225 12.83 4.84 -18.77
C ASN A 225 13.19 4.04 -20.05
N MET A 226 14.45 3.62 -20.15
CA MET A 226 14.96 2.83 -21.28
C MET A 226 14.24 1.50 -21.51
N PHE A 227 13.50 1.01 -20.51
CA PHE A 227 12.71 -0.21 -20.56
C PHE A 227 11.21 0.02 -20.80
N LEU A 228 10.78 1.27 -20.97
CA LEU A 228 9.36 1.63 -21.02
C LEU A 228 8.59 0.86 -22.10
N GLN A 229 9.21 0.67 -23.28
CA GLN A 229 8.61 -0.06 -24.39
C GLN A 229 8.42 -1.56 -24.11
N GLN A 230 9.16 -2.11 -23.15
CA GLN A 230 9.05 -3.50 -22.73
C GLN A 230 7.96 -3.71 -21.67
N ILE A 231 7.50 -2.65 -21.02
CA ILE A 231 6.46 -2.70 -19.98
C ILE A 231 5.10 -2.57 -20.65
N LYS A 232 4.47 -3.70 -21.00
CA LYS A 232 3.11 -3.72 -21.57
C LYS A 232 2.04 -3.47 -20.51
N LEU A 233 2.26 -3.97 -19.29
CA LEU A 233 1.35 -3.79 -18.16
C LEU A 233 2.17 -3.66 -16.88
N TRP A 234 1.82 -2.68 -16.04
CA TRP A 234 2.34 -2.53 -14.69
C TRP A 234 1.19 -2.17 -13.74
N LYS A 235 0.86 -3.09 -12.83
CA LYS A 235 -0.26 -2.94 -11.88
C LYS A 235 0.14 -3.45 -10.51
N ARG A 236 -0.27 -2.75 -9.45
CA ARG A 236 0.23 -2.98 -8.10
C ARG A 236 -0.90 -3.01 -7.07
N TYR A 237 -0.91 -4.06 -6.26
CA TYR A 237 -1.65 -4.16 -5.01
C TYR A 237 -0.67 -3.99 -3.85
N ILE A 238 -0.61 -2.80 -3.25
CA ILE A 238 0.33 -2.46 -2.16
C ILE A 238 1.79 -2.80 -2.52
N ASP A 239 2.33 -3.94 -2.07
CA ASP A 239 3.69 -4.46 -2.28
C ASP A 239 3.78 -5.49 -3.42
N ASP A 240 2.67 -6.10 -3.84
CA ASP A 240 2.60 -7.06 -4.93
C ASP A 240 2.37 -6.37 -6.29
N ILE A 241 3.28 -6.57 -7.24
CA ILE A 241 3.22 -6.00 -8.59
C ILE A 241 3.03 -7.12 -9.62
N LEU A 242 2.08 -6.92 -10.53
CA LEU A 242 1.88 -7.70 -11.74
C LEU A 242 2.46 -6.95 -12.95
N LEU A 243 3.32 -7.62 -13.69
CA LEU A 243 4.01 -7.10 -14.86
C LEU A 243 3.79 -8.03 -16.07
N VAL A 244 3.35 -7.46 -17.20
CA VAL A 244 3.44 -8.11 -18.51
C VAL A 244 4.58 -7.46 -19.28
N TRP A 245 5.57 -8.27 -19.63
CA TRP A 245 6.84 -7.82 -20.19
C TRP A 245 7.03 -8.35 -21.60
N THR A 246 7.34 -7.49 -22.58
CA THR A 246 7.49 -7.89 -24.00
C THR A 246 8.94 -8.16 -24.41
N GLY A 247 9.89 -7.92 -23.51
CA GLY A 247 11.30 -8.23 -23.75
C GLY A 247 11.67 -9.66 -23.38
N THR A 248 12.94 -9.98 -23.57
CA THR A 248 13.52 -11.28 -23.22
C THR A 248 13.67 -11.44 -21.69
N ARG A 249 13.83 -12.69 -21.25
CA ARG A 249 14.10 -13.01 -19.83
C ARG A 249 15.38 -12.33 -19.32
N LYS A 250 16.39 -12.20 -20.19
CA LYS A 250 17.65 -11.52 -19.86
C LYS A 250 17.42 -10.03 -19.63
N GLU A 251 16.64 -9.37 -20.48
CA GLU A 251 16.31 -7.96 -20.31
C GLU A 251 15.46 -7.72 -19.06
N ALA A 252 14.52 -8.63 -18.73
CA ALA A 252 13.76 -8.54 -17.48
C ALA A 252 14.67 -8.59 -16.24
N LEU A 253 15.69 -9.46 -16.23
CA LEU A 253 16.67 -9.51 -15.14
C LEU A 253 17.52 -8.23 -15.05
N THR A 254 17.92 -7.68 -16.20
CA THR A 254 18.61 -6.38 -16.24
C THR A 254 17.72 -5.27 -15.71
N PHE A 255 16.44 -5.24 -16.11
CA PHE A 255 15.45 -4.30 -15.62
C PHE A 255 15.27 -4.41 -14.10
N SER A 256 15.17 -5.63 -13.55
CA SER A 256 15.06 -5.83 -12.10
C SER A 256 16.29 -5.30 -11.34
N ASN A 257 17.50 -5.51 -11.86
CA ASN A 257 18.71 -4.95 -11.26
C ASN A 257 18.74 -3.42 -11.32
N TRP A 258 18.32 -2.85 -12.46
CA TRP A 258 18.22 -1.40 -12.63
C TRP A 258 17.17 -0.79 -11.69
N LEU A 259 16.01 -1.43 -11.55
CA LEU A 259 14.92 -1.00 -10.67
C LEU A 259 15.39 -0.95 -9.20
N ASN A 260 16.11 -1.98 -8.76
CA ASN A 260 16.69 -2.05 -7.41
C ASN A 260 17.81 -1.02 -7.17
N ALA A 261 18.48 -0.56 -8.22
CA ALA A 261 19.48 0.49 -8.12
C ALA A 261 18.86 1.91 -8.08
N ALA A 262 17.60 2.06 -8.49
CA ALA A 262 16.96 3.36 -8.64
C ALA A 262 16.49 4.00 -7.33
N ASN A 263 16.23 3.19 -6.28
CA ASN A 263 15.81 3.71 -4.98
C ASN A 263 16.37 2.86 -3.82
N PRO A 264 17.16 3.44 -2.90
CA PRO A 264 17.79 2.68 -1.81
C PRO A 264 16.80 2.12 -0.78
N PHE A 265 15.55 2.59 -0.74
CA PHE A 265 14.51 2.16 0.19
C PHE A 265 13.51 1.15 -0.42
N LEU A 266 13.56 0.92 -1.72
CA LEU A 266 12.67 -0.02 -2.42
C LEU A 266 13.50 -1.14 -3.05
N ASN A 267 13.40 -2.33 -2.46
CA ASN A 267 13.98 -3.54 -3.01
C ASN A 267 12.86 -4.44 -3.52
N PHE A 268 13.02 -4.94 -4.74
CA PHE A 268 12.06 -5.75 -5.48
C PHE A 268 12.64 -7.15 -5.71
N THR A 269 11.91 -8.17 -5.27
CA THR A 269 12.17 -9.55 -5.67
C THR A 269 11.29 -9.89 -6.87
N MET A 270 11.90 -10.32 -7.98
CA MET A 270 11.19 -10.63 -9.22
C MET A 270 11.03 -12.14 -9.42
N THR A 271 9.82 -12.57 -9.77
CA THR A 271 9.50 -13.94 -10.19
C THR A 271 8.96 -13.93 -11.62
N ILE A 272 9.60 -14.68 -12.51
CA ILE A 272 9.17 -14.84 -13.91
C ILE A 272 8.41 -16.15 -14.02
N GLY A 273 7.12 -16.07 -14.38
CA GLY A 273 6.27 -17.24 -14.56
C GLY A 273 6.55 -17.93 -15.88
N ASP A 274 6.68 -19.25 -15.85
CA ASP A 274 6.89 -20.03 -17.08
C ASP A 274 5.55 -20.33 -17.78
N ASN A 275 4.56 -20.85 -17.04
CA ASN A 275 3.21 -21.14 -17.54
C ASN A 275 2.10 -20.69 -16.59
N ARG A 276 2.42 -20.60 -15.30
CA ARG A 276 1.51 -20.23 -14.23
C ARG A 276 2.25 -19.32 -13.26
N LEU A 277 1.57 -18.29 -12.77
CA LEU A 277 2.17 -17.29 -11.90
C LEU A 277 1.20 -16.95 -10.75
N PRO A 278 1.58 -17.19 -9.50
CA PRO A 278 0.78 -16.76 -8.36
C PRO A 278 0.83 -15.23 -8.24
N PHE A 279 -0.33 -14.61 -8.07
CA PHE A 279 -0.48 -13.19 -7.77
C PHE A 279 -1.72 -13.01 -6.88
N LEU A 280 -1.54 -12.42 -5.70
CA LEU A 280 -2.55 -12.43 -4.63
C LEU A 280 -3.01 -13.87 -4.32
N ASP A 281 -4.31 -14.11 -4.30
CA ASP A 281 -4.98 -15.41 -4.12
C ASP A 281 -5.32 -16.12 -5.45
N LEU A 282 -4.72 -15.65 -6.56
CA LEU A 282 -4.94 -16.18 -7.90
C LEU A 282 -3.69 -16.87 -8.46
N LEU A 283 -3.92 -17.92 -9.23
CA LEU A 283 -2.92 -18.47 -10.13
C LEU A 283 -3.28 -18.06 -11.57
N ILE A 284 -2.48 -17.15 -12.13
CA ILE A 284 -2.67 -16.60 -13.47
C ILE A 284 -1.94 -17.49 -14.46
N TYR A 285 -2.57 -17.81 -15.60
CA TYR A 285 -1.98 -18.61 -16.66
C TYR A 285 -2.53 -18.23 -18.03
N GLU A 286 -1.81 -18.59 -19.09
CA GLU A 286 -2.27 -18.38 -20.46
C GLU A 286 -3.23 -19.50 -20.89
N ASN A 287 -4.34 -19.12 -21.53
CA ASN A 287 -5.26 -20.03 -22.19
C ASN A 287 -5.80 -19.42 -23.50
N ASP A 288 -5.38 -19.97 -24.63
CA ASP A 288 -5.81 -19.58 -25.98
C ASP A 288 -5.57 -18.09 -26.31
N GLY A 289 -4.42 -17.54 -25.91
CA GLY A 289 -4.02 -16.14 -26.15
C GLY A 289 -4.62 -15.12 -25.18
N ALA A 290 -5.33 -15.58 -24.15
CA ALA A 290 -5.87 -14.76 -23.07
C ALA A 290 -5.29 -15.19 -21.71
N LEU A 291 -5.29 -14.27 -20.74
CA LEU A 291 -4.96 -14.59 -19.35
C LEU A 291 -6.20 -15.14 -18.64
N ALA A 292 -6.08 -16.33 -18.07
CA ALA A 292 -7.09 -17.00 -17.27
C ALA A 292 -6.59 -17.16 -15.83
N THR A 293 -7.52 -17.44 -14.91
CA THR A 293 -7.22 -17.55 -13.48
C THR A 293 -7.85 -18.79 -12.86
N GLU A 294 -7.11 -19.34 -11.89
CA GLU A 294 -7.61 -20.31 -10.94
C GLU A 294 -7.53 -19.68 -9.54
N SER A 295 -8.63 -19.69 -8.78
CA SER A 295 -8.62 -19.20 -7.40
C SER A 295 -8.14 -20.30 -6.46
N GLU A 296 -7.28 -19.98 -5.50
CA GLU A 296 -6.88 -20.91 -4.46
C GLU A 296 -7.97 -21.01 -3.37
N ALA A 297 -8.73 -22.11 -3.37
CA ALA A 297 -9.70 -22.41 -2.30
C ALA A 297 -9.25 -23.66 -1.56
N ALA A 298 -8.79 -23.50 -0.32
CA ALA A 298 -8.43 -24.60 0.59
C ALA A 298 -7.46 -25.64 -0.03
N GLY A 299 -6.40 -25.17 -0.70
CA GLY A 299 -5.37 -26.03 -1.29
C GLY A 299 -5.74 -26.66 -2.64
N ASN A 300 -6.87 -26.28 -3.25
CA ASN A 300 -7.27 -26.69 -4.59
C ASN A 300 -7.57 -25.48 -5.48
N TYR A 301 -7.13 -25.56 -6.73
CA TYR A 301 -7.38 -24.54 -7.74
C TYR A 301 -8.70 -24.81 -8.47
N VAL A 302 -9.59 -23.81 -8.55
CA VAL A 302 -10.85 -23.88 -9.31
C VAL A 302 -10.77 -22.90 -10.48
N SER A 303 -10.89 -23.41 -11.71
CA SER A 303 -10.82 -22.61 -12.93
C SER A 303 -12.00 -21.64 -13.02
N GLN A 304 -11.72 -20.35 -13.22
CA GLN A 304 -12.73 -19.39 -13.67
C GLN A 304 -12.50 -19.16 -15.17
N ARG A 305 -13.50 -19.49 -15.99
CA ARG A 305 -13.45 -19.25 -17.44
C ARG A 305 -13.98 -17.84 -17.75
N PRO A 306 -13.42 -17.13 -18.75
CA PRO A 306 -14.01 -15.89 -19.24
C PRO A 306 -15.45 -16.15 -19.74
N GLY A 307 -16.41 -15.34 -19.29
CA GLY A 307 -17.75 -15.28 -19.90
C GLY A 307 -18.92 -16.02 -19.23
N ARG A 308 -18.82 -16.45 -17.97
CA ARG A 308 -20.04 -16.80 -17.20
C ARG A 308 -20.02 -16.24 -15.77
N PRO A 309 -20.93 -15.30 -15.42
CA PRO A 309 -21.15 -14.99 -14.03
C PRO A 309 -21.79 -16.22 -13.36
N ARG A 310 -21.10 -16.83 -12.39
CA ARG A 310 -21.83 -17.62 -11.39
C ARG A 310 -22.36 -16.63 -10.36
N GLY A 311 -23.67 -16.46 -10.35
CA GLY A 311 -24.37 -15.81 -9.25
C GLY A 311 -24.18 -16.62 -7.99
N PHE A 312 -23.18 -16.26 -7.19
CA PHE A 312 -23.17 -16.52 -5.76
C PHE A 312 -22.74 -15.21 -5.10
N TRP A 313 -23.46 -14.84 -4.04
CA TRP A 313 -23.50 -13.52 -3.39
C TRP A 313 -24.45 -12.51 -4.04
N ALA A 314 -25.75 -12.78 -3.92
CA ALA A 314 -26.73 -11.69 -3.81
C ALA A 314 -26.76 -11.22 -2.35
N PRO A 315 -26.59 -9.92 -2.06
CA PRO A 315 -27.02 -9.36 -0.79
C PRO A 315 -28.53 -9.57 -0.65
N ARG A 316 -28.98 -10.08 0.51
CA ARG A 316 -30.37 -9.91 0.93
C ARG A 316 -30.57 -8.41 1.12
N ASP A 317 -31.09 -7.74 0.09
CA ASP A 317 -32.03 -6.62 0.18
C ASP A 317 -32.35 -6.10 -1.23
N GLY A 318 -33.61 -6.27 -1.64
CA GLY A 318 -34.09 -6.00 -3.00
C GLY A 318 -34.29 -4.52 -3.31
N ARG A 319 -33.19 -3.79 -3.58
CA ARG A 319 -33.27 -2.47 -4.25
C ARG A 319 -32.48 -2.49 -5.55
N LYS A 320 -33.18 -2.35 -6.68
CA LYS A 320 -32.58 -2.10 -7.99
C LYS A 320 -31.88 -0.73 -7.96
N LEU A 321 -30.57 -0.70 -8.13
CA LEU A 321 -29.82 0.52 -8.44
C LEU A 321 -29.66 0.62 -9.95
N SER A 322 -30.14 1.72 -10.52
CA SER A 322 -30.01 2.11 -11.93
C SER A 322 -28.55 2.42 -12.28
N ALA A 323 -28.10 1.97 -13.45
CA ALA A 323 -26.74 2.18 -13.97
C ALA A 323 -26.44 3.67 -14.21
N PRO A 324 -25.24 4.18 -13.83
CA PRO A 324 -24.76 5.47 -14.32
C PRO A 324 -24.12 5.33 -15.71
N ALA A 325 -24.23 6.41 -16.48
CA ALA A 325 -23.76 6.52 -17.87
C ALA A 325 -22.24 6.39 -18.01
N THR A 326 -21.83 5.79 -19.13
CA THR A 326 -20.44 5.65 -19.61
C THR A 326 -19.78 7.01 -19.82
N PRO A 327 -18.53 7.25 -19.33
CA PRO A 327 -17.77 8.42 -19.72
C PRO A 327 -17.06 8.20 -21.08
N ASP A 328 -17.15 9.21 -21.94
CA ASP A 328 -16.54 9.27 -23.27
C ASP A 328 -15.00 9.19 -23.20
N ILE A 329 -14.43 8.31 -24.02
CA ILE A 329 -12.99 8.20 -24.26
C ILE A 329 -12.62 9.17 -25.39
N LEU A 330 -11.88 10.22 -25.07
CA LEU A 330 -11.28 11.11 -26.08
C LEU A 330 -10.07 10.43 -26.74
N PRO A 331 -9.96 10.40 -28.08
CA PRO A 331 -8.78 9.89 -28.76
C PRO A 331 -7.65 10.93 -28.79
N LEU A 332 -6.44 10.52 -28.39
CA LEU A 332 -5.20 11.24 -28.62
C LEU A 332 -4.93 11.34 -30.13
N ARG A 333 -4.98 12.56 -30.68
CA ARG A 333 -4.50 12.85 -32.04
C ARG A 333 -3.01 13.15 -32.00
N ALA A 334 -2.26 12.35 -32.75
CA ALA A 334 -0.94 12.71 -33.26
C ALA A 334 -1.07 13.73 -34.41
N GLY A 335 -0.14 14.69 -34.50
CA GLY A 335 0.13 15.39 -35.76
C GLY A 335 0.49 16.88 -35.64
N ALA A 336 1.80 17.13 -35.61
CA ALA A 336 2.58 18.12 -36.39
C ALA A 336 2.12 19.60 -36.49
N LEU A 337 3.05 20.53 -36.22
CA LEU A 337 3.80 21.27 -37.25
C LEU A 337 4.72 22.34 -36.64
N ALA A 338 5.93 22.41 -37.23
CA ALA A 338 6.87 23.55 -37.35
C ALA A 338 7.42 24.24 -36.08
#